data_AF-A0A6B3HUA5-F1
#
_entry.id   AF-A0A6B3HUA5-F1
#
_cell.length_a   1.000
_cell.length_b   1.000
_cell.length_c   1.000
_cell.angle_alpha   90.00
_cell.angle_beta   90.00
_cell.angle_gamma   90.00
#
_symmetry.space_group_name_H-M   'P 1'
#
loop_
_entity.id
_entity.type
_entity.pdbx_description
1 polymer ?
#
loop_
_entity_poly.entity_id
_entity_poly.type
_entity_poly.pdbx_seq_one_letter_code
_entity_poly.pdbx_strand_id
1 'polypeptide(L)' 'MTAATTAAISTTAATATATAPTPAELRSAELERHLVQDPGRFRVLTGDRPTGPLHLGHYFGTLNNRVRLQNL' A
#
# COMPACT_ATOMS: atom_id res chain seq x y z
N MET A 1 -47.11 24.61 -4.74
CA MET A 1 -46.56 23.28 -5.06
C MET A 1 -45.20 23.53 -5.70
N THR A 2 -44.17 23.55 -4.85
CA THR A 2 -42.85 24.16 -5.12
C THR A 2 -41.92 23.12 -5.73
N ALA A 3 -41.46 23.32 -6.96
CA ALA A 3 -40.55 22.38 -7.63
C ALA A 3 -39.10 22.68 -7.20
N ALA A 4 -38.42 21.67 -6.67
CA ALA A 4 -37.04 21.73 -6.22
C ALA A 4 -36.06 21.70 -7.41
N THR A 5 -35.27 22.77 -7.55
CA THR A 5 -34.13 22.84 -8.46
C THR A 5 -33.01 21.93 -7.93
N THR A 6 -32.76 20.80 -8.59
CA THR A 6 -31.57 19.97 -8.34
C THR A 6 -30.45 20.45 -9.24
N ALA A 7 -29.45 21.12 -8.66
CA ALA A 7 -28.24 21.49 -9.37
C ALA A 7 -27.32 20.25 -9.49
N ALA A 8 -27.05 19.83 -10.72
CA ALA A 8 -26.08 18.78 -11.02
C ALA A 8 -24.67 19.29 -10.72
N ILE A 9 -23.99 18.65 -9.78
CA ILE A 9 -22.57 18.92 -9.49
C ILE A 9 -21.76 18.18 -10.55
N SER A 10 -21.38 18.90 -11.62
CA SER A 10 -20.41 18.41 -12.59
C SER A 10 -19.06 18.25 -11.90
N THR A 11 -18.69 17.01 -11.58
CA THR A 11 -17.35 16.67 -11.11
C THR A 11 -16.44 16.66 -12.33
N THR A 12 -15.73 17.76 -12.59
CA THR A 12 -14.61 17.76 -13.55
C THR A 12 -13.55 16.83 -12.98
N ALA A 13 -13.47 15.61 -13.51
CA ALA A 13 -12.39 14.70 -13.20
C ALA A 13 -11.08 15.38 -13.61
N ALA A 14 -10.34 15.89 -12.63
CA ALA A 14 -9.01 16.39 -12.86
C ALA A 14 -8.22 15.24 -13.48
N THR A 15 -7.79 15.41 -14.73
CA THR A 15 -6.86 14.52 -15.40
C THR A 15 -5.59 14.51 -14.57
N ALA A 16 -5.48 13.57 -13.64
CA ALA A 16 -4.27 13.34 -12.89
C ALA A 16 -3.22 12.95 -13.93
N THR A 17 -2.25 13.83 -14.17
CA THR A 17 -1.09 13.53 -14.99
C THR A 17 -0.43 12.32 -14.36
N ALA A 18 -0.58 11.15 -14.98
CA ALA A 18 0.01 9.92 -14.47
C ALA A 18 1.53 10.04 -14.58
N THR A 19 2.19 10.29 -13.45
CA THR A 19 3.65 10.30 -13.37
C THR A 19 4.17 8.91 -13.70
N ALA A 20 5.15 8.83 -14.60
CA ALA A 20 5.79 7.57 -14.95
C ALA A 20 6.45 6.94 -13.71
N PRO A 21 6.40 5.59 -13.55
CA PRO A 21 6.97 4.93 -12.39
C PRO A 21 8.48 5.10 -12.36
N THR A 22 8.98 5.32 -11.17
CA THR A 22 10.41 5.39 -10.88
C THR A 22 11.06 4.02 -11.03
N PRO A 23 12.37 3.95 -11.30
CA PRO A 23 13.10 2.67 -11.31
C PRO A 23 12.97 1.86 -10.00
N ALA A 24 12.82 2.55 -8.87
CA ALA A 24 12.61 1.91 -7.57
C ALA A 24 11.26 1.19 -7.50
N GLU A 25 10.20 1.81 -8.00
CA GLU A 25 8.86 1.22 -8.05
C GLU A 25 8.82 0.02 -9.00
N LEU A 26 9.49 0.12 -10.16
CA LEU A 26 9.58 -1.00 -11.12
C LEU A 26 10.26 -2.22 -10.49
N ARG A 27 11.40 -2.01 -9.81
CA ARG A 27 12.12 -3.08 -9.11
C ARG A 27 11.29 -3.67 -7.96
N SER A 28 10.60 -2.81 -7.21
CA SER A 28 9.70 -3.27 -6.13
C SER A 28 8.58 -4.16 -6.68
N ALA A 29 7.94 -3.74 -7.77
CA ALA A 29 6.89 -4.52 -8.43
C ALA A 29 7.40 -5.86 -8.97
N GLU A 30 8.62 -5.91 -9.52
CA GLU A 30 9.26 -7.16 -9.92
C GLU A 30 9.49 -8.10 -8.73
N LEU A 31 10.02 -7.58 -7.62
CA LEU A 31 10.22 -8.35 -6.40
C LEU A 31 8.92 -8.90 -5.83
N GLU A 32 7.85 -8.12 -5.78
CA GLU A 32 6.53 -8.57 -5.31
C GLU A 32 5.98 -9.71 -6.19
N ARG A 33 6.18 -9.67 -7.52
CA ARG A 33 5.79 -10.79 -8.39
C ARG A 33 6.55 -12.07 -8.05
N HIS A 34 7.86 -11.98 -7.86
CA HIS A 34 8.67 -13.15 -7.50
C HIS A 34 8.37 -13.67 -6.09
N LEU A 35 8.08 -12.78 -5.13
CA LEU A 35 7.73 -13.16 -3.75
C LEU A 35 6.47 -14.01 -3.71
N VAL A 36 5.46 -13.72 -4.54
CA VAL A 36 4.23 -14.51 -4.62
C VAL A 36 4.44 -15.85 -5.34
N GLN A 37 5.35 -15.91 -6.31
CA GLN A 37 5.59 -17.12 -7.11
C GLN A 37 6.47 -18.15 -6.37
N ASP A 38 7.52 -17.69 -5.69
CA ASP A 38 8.47 -18.55 -4.99
C ASP A 38 8.97 -17.85 -3.71
N PRO A 39 8.14 -17.78 -2.66
CA PRO A 39 8.50 -17.12 -1.40
C PRO A 39 9.70 -17.79 -0.71
N GLY A 40 9.87 -19.11 -0.87
CA GLY A 40 10.93 -19.90 -0.23
C GLY A 40 12.35 -19.53 -0.67
N ARG A 41 12.50 -18.93 -1.85
CA ARG A 41 13.79 -18.42 -2.35
C ARG A 41 14.28 -17.17 -1.61
N PHE A 42 13.39 -16.44 -0.95
CA PHE A 42 13.71 -15.18 -0.29
C PHE A 42 13.89 -15.37 1.22
N ARG A 43 14.93 -14.74 1.78
CA ARG A 43 15.12 -14.65 3.22
C ARG A 43 14.74 -13.26 3.70
N VAL A 44 13.64 -13.17 4.45
CA VAL A 44 13.17 -11.90 5.03
C VAL A 44 13.78 -11.72 6.42
N LEU A 45 14.58 -10.67 6.61
CA LEU A 45 15.03 -10.24 7.93
C LEU A 45 14.04 -9.20 8.45
N THR A 46 13.50 -9.43 9.65
CA THR A 46 12.59 -8.48 10.30
C THR A 46 13.06 -8.22 11.73
N GLY A 47 12.63 -7.10 12.31
CA GLY A 47 12.85 -6.77 13.70
C GLY A 47 12.08 -5.52 14.11
N ASP A 48 11.75 -5.41 15.39
CA ASP A 48 11.15 -4.22 15.99
C ASP A 48 11.95 -3.85 17.23
N ARG A 49 12.11 -2.55 17.50
CA ARG A 49 12.72 -2.04 18.74
C ARG A 49 11.64 -1.37 19.60
N PRO A 50 10.80 -2.12 20.32
CA PRO A 50 9.82 -1.52 21.21
C PRO A 50 10.54 -0.88 22.40
N THR A 51 10.43 0.44 22.53
CA THR A 51 10.90 1.19 23.73
C THR A 51 9.80 1.40 24.76
N GLY A 52 8.65 0.74 24.57
CA GLY A 52 7.45 0.84 25.40
C GLY A 52 6.35 -0.08 24.84
N PRO A 53 5.09 0.09 25.28
CA PRO A 53 3.97 -0.67 24.75
C PRO A 53 3.84 -0.52 23.23
N LEU A 54 3.39 -1.60 22.57
CA LEU A 54 3.09 -1.56 21.16
C LEU A 54 1.99 -0.53 20.89
N HIS A 55 2.17 0.23 19.82
CA HIS A 55 1.19 1.21 19.35
C HIS A 55 1.04 1.08 17.83
N LEU A 56 0.09 1.80 17.26
CA LEU A 56 -0.26 1.71 15.84
C LEU A 56 0.92 1.93 14.88
N GLY A 57 1.92 2.71 15.29
CA GLY A 57 3.14 2.91 14.50
C GLY A 57 3.92 1.61 14.26
N HIS A 58 3.98 0.72 15.25
CA HIS A 58 4.60 -0.60 15.08
C HIS A 58 3.78 -1.50 14.16
N TYR A 59 2.44 -1.38 14.21
CA TYR A 59 1.56 -2.14 13.34
C TYR A 59 1.79 -1.81 11.87
N PHE A 60 1.73 -0.52 11.53
CA PHE A 60 1.95 -0.05 10.15
C PHE A 60 3.42 -0.15 9.74
N GLY A 61 4.35 0.05 10.67
CA GLY A 61 5.79 0.05 10.40
C GLY A 61 6.34 -1.34 10.13
N THR A 62 5.84 -2.37 10.81
CA THR A 62 6.44 -3.71 10.73
C THR A 62 5.44 -4.85 10.78
N LEU A 63 4.54 -4.87 11.78
CA LEU A 63 3.78 -6.09 12.08
C LEU A 63 2.85 -6.51 10.94
N ASN A 64 2.14 -5.57 10.32
CA ASN A 64 1.22 -5.87 9.23
C ASN A 64 1.93 -6.52 8.04
N ASN A 65 3.09 -5.97 7.63
CA ASN A 65 3.85 -6.53 6.53
C ASN A 65 4.48 -7.87 6.89
N ARG A 66 4.93 -8.06 8.15
CA ARG A 66 5.43 -9.35 8.63
C ARG A 66 4.37 -10.44 8.49
N VAL A 67 3.14 -10.19 8.94
CA VAL A 67 2.03 -11.15 8.82
C VAL A 67 1.67 -11.39 7.36
N ARG A 68 1.61 -10.34 6.53
CA ARG A 68 1.37 -10.49 5.08
C ARG A 68 2.38 -11.45 4.45
N LEU A 69 3.67 -11.22 4.70
CA LEU A 69 4.76 -12.02 4.10
C LEU A 69 4.82 -13.45 4.65
N GLN A 70 4.38 -13.68 5.89
CA GLN A 70 4.28 -15.03 6.46
C GLN A 70 3.15 -15.87 5.85
N ASN A 71 2.14 -15.22 5.29
CA ASN A 71 0.97 -15.85 4.70
C ASN A 71 1.04 -15.92 3.15
N LEU A 72 2.21 -15.60 2.57
CA LEU A 72 2.51 -15.88 1.16
C LEU A 72 2.89 -17.35 1.00
#